data_AF-A0A914TTV8-F1
#
_entry.id   AF-A0A914TTV8-F1
#
_cell.length_a   1.000
_cell.length_b   1.000
_cell.length_c   1.000
_cell.angle_alpha   90.00
_cell.angle_beta   90.00
_cell.angle_gamma   90.00
#
_symmetry.space_group_name_H-M   'P 1'
#
loop_
_entity.id
_entity.type
_entity.pdbx_description
1 polymer ?
#
loop_
_entity_poly.entity_id
_entity_poly.type
_entity_poly.pdbx_seq_one_letter_code
_entity_poly.pdbx_strand_id
1 'polypeptide(L)'
;MSKTVPKTLTPTELLEAEKNSYRLFGFTATEVTNRLTGIMIDTWAKVYNSHIAPPLVDPAAPPQAVKKFSFAVLSSLFQRGRFLHLLNDWKEWTATTLFRIPPDVTLPKDEKYKDAADYEGQEELDKEQEALEEHIRQLRAQIEIVENERKNTQIAIQAIREYKNANAANVVAMEH
;
A
#
# COMPACT_ATOMS: atom_id res chain seq x y z
N MET A 1 -33.35 8.89 22.95
CA MET A 1 -32.08 8.49 22.29
C MET A 1 -32.15 8.97 20.85
N SER A 2 -31.51 10.11 20.54
CA SER A 2 -31.51 10.69 19.20
C SER A 2 -30.59 9.88 18.29
N LYS A 3 -31.12 9.29 17.21
CA LYS A 3 -30.32 8.67 16.16
C LYS A 3 -29.73 9.79 15.30
N THR A 4 -28.54 10.25 15.65
CA THR A 4 -27.77 11.14 14.77
C THR A 4 -27.36 10.33 13.55
N VAL A 5 -28.04 10.55 12.43
CA VAL A 5 -27.60 10.09 11.12
C VAL A 5 -26.19 10.65 10.90
N PRO A 6 -25.18 9.81 10.60
CA PRO A 6 -23.84 10.32 10.32
C PRO A 6 -23.93 11.24 9.11
N LYS A 7 -23.65 12.53 9.32
CA LYS A 7 -23.62 13.53 8.26
C LYS A 7 -22.54 13.10 7.28
N THR A 8 -22.92 12.85 6.03
CA THR A 8 -21.98 12.55 4.94
C THR A 8 -21.08 13.77 4.79
N LEU A 9 -19.79 13.59 5.04
CA LEU A 9 -18.81 14.66 4.97
C LEU A 9 -18.48 14.96 3.51
N THR A 10 -18.29 16.23 3.19
CA THR A 10 -17.75 16.64 1.90
C THR A 10 -16.28 16.17 1.78
N PRO A 11 -15.75 16.01 0.55
CA PRO A 11 -14.35 15.61 0.34
C PRO A 11 -13.33 16.48 1.07
N THR A 12 -13.61 17.78 1.18
CA THR A 12 -12.73 18.75 1.86
C THR A 12 -12.75 18.57 3.38
N GLU A 13 -13.93 18.33 3.98
CA GLU A 13 -14.08 18.05 5.41
C GLU A 13 -13.44 16.72 5.81
N LEU A 14 -13.44 15.72 4.91
CA LEU A 14 -12.74 14.45 5.11
C LEU A 14 -11.22 14.65 5.15
N LEU A 15 -10.68 15.45 4.23
CA LEU A 15 -9.25 15.74 4.17
C LEU A 15 -8.77 16.51 5.41
N GLU A 16 -9.56 17.46 5.88
CA GLU A 16 -9.25 18.23 7.10
C GLU A 16 -9.35 17.37 8.36
N ALA A 17 -10.34 16.48 8.43
CA ALA A 17 -10.44 15.48 9.50
C ALA A 17 -9.21 14.56 9.52
N GLU A 18 -8.76 14.03 8.37
CA GLU A 18 -7.56 13.20 8.30
C GLU A 18 -6.28 13.95 8.71
N LYS A 19 -6.14 15.23 8.34
CA LYS A 19 -5.01 16.08 8.77
C LYS A 19 -4.97 16.27 10.29
N ASN A 20 -6.11 16.53 10.90
CA ASN A 20 -6.20 16.69 12.36
C ASN A 20 -5.93 15.36 13.07
N SER A 21 -6.48 14.26 12.56
CA SER A 21 -6.18 12.91 13.06
C SER A 21 -4.68 12.62 13.01
N TYR A 22 -4.02 12.94 11.91
CA TYR A 22 -2.58 12.74 11.77
C TYR A 22 -1.78 13.57 12.80
N ARG A 23 -2.17 14.83 13.04
CA ARG A 23 -1.50 15.68 14.04
C ARG A 23 -1.57 15.15 15.47
N LEU A 24 -2.67 14.47 15.81
CA LEU A 24 -2.89 13.89 17.13
C LEU A 24 -2.25 12.50 17.27
N PHE A 25 -2.52 11.61 16.32
CA PHE A 25 -2.17 10.19 16.41
C PHE A 25 -0.82 9.84 15.76
N GLY A 26 -0.30 10.70 14.86
CA GLY A 26 0.89 10.43 14.07
C GLY A 26 0.65 9.45 12.91
N PHE A 27 -0.61 9.14 12.61
CA PHE A 27 -1.04 8.29 11.51
C PHE A 27 -2.48 8.64 11.09
N THR A 28 -2.87 8.25 9.89
CA THR A 28 -4.25 8.38 9.41
C THR A 28 -5.08 7.11 9.65
N ALA A 29 -6.41 7.24 9.72
CA ALA A 29 -7.31 6.10 9.79
C ALA A 29 -7.12 5.14 8.59
N THR A 30 -6.88 5.73 7.41
CA THR A 30 -6.61 5.01 6.16
C THR A 30 -5.32 4.18 6.25
N GLU A 31 -4.25 4.71 6.83
CA GLU A 31 -2.99 3.95 7.02
C GLU A 31 -3.16 2.75 7.95
N VAL A 32 -3.85 2.94 9.08
CA VAL A 32 -4.09 1.85 10.05
C VAL A 32 -4.92 0.75 9.43
N THR A 33 -6.04 1.11 8.79
CA THR A 33 -6.92 0.12 8.15
C THR A 33 -6.26 -0.60 6.99
N ASN A 34 -5.43 0.08 6.19
CA ASN A 34 -4.64 -0.58 5.16
C ASN A 34 -3.64 -1.57 5.74
N ARG A 35 -2.90 -1.20 6.80
CA ARG A 35 -1.96 -2.12 7.47
C ARG A 35 -2.67 -3.34 8.05
N LEU A 36 -3.78 -3.14 8.75
CA LEU A 36 -4.55 -4.24 9.33
C LEU A 36 -5.18 -5.13 8.25
N THR A 37 -5.64 -4.54 7.14
CA THR A 37 -6.11 -5.30 5.97
C THR A 37 -5.00 -6.18 5.42
N GLY A 38 -3.79 -5.65 5.27
CA GLY A 38 -2.62 -6.42 4.87
C GLY A 38 -2.34 -7.59 5.81
N ILE A 39 -2.32 -7.35 7.13
CA ILE A 39 -2.14 -8.39 8.15
C ILE A 39 -3.22 -9.48 8.03
N MET A 40 -4.48 -9.11 7.82
CA MET A 40 -5.57 -10.07 7.64
C MET A 40 -5.37 -10.93 6.39
N ILE A 41 -4.98 -10.33 5.27
CA ILE A 41 -4.69 -11.05 4.02
C ILE A 41 -3.52 -12.02 4.22
N ASP A 42 -2.42 -11.55 4.81
CA ASP A 42 -1.23 -12.37 5.05
C ASP A 42 -1.52 -13.53 6.02
N THR A 43 -2.29 -13.25 7.06
CA THR A 43 -2.70 -14.27 8.04
C THR A 43 -3.61 -15.30 7.39
N TRP A 44 -4.57 -14.86 6.57
CA TRP A 44 -5.41 -15.76 5.79
C TRP A 44 -4.60 -16.65 4.86
N ALA A 45 -3.61 -16.09 4.15
CA ALA A 45 -2.72 -16.87 3.29
C ALA A 45 -1.92 -17.91 4.09
N LYS A 46 -1.42 -17.55 5.27
CA LYS A 46 -0.72 -18.48 6.18
C LYS A 46 -1.64 -19.61 6.64
N VAL A 47 -2.84 -19.31 7.12
CA VAL A 47 -3.82 -20.31 7.57
C VAL A 47 -4.19 -21.24 6.42
N TYR A 48 -4.45 -20.69 5.23
CA TYR A 48 -4.76 -21.47 4.05
C TYR A 48 -3.63 -22.46 3.73
N ASN A 49 -2.39 -21.97 3.61
CA ASN A 49 -1.25 -22.82 3.24
C ASN A 49 -0.88 -23.87 4.30
N SER A 50 -1.13 -23.59 5.58
CA SER A 50 -0.72 -24.49 6.67
C SER A 50 -1.78 -25.50 7.09
N HIS A 51 -3.07 -25.15 7.00
CA HIS A 51 -4.16 -25.99 7.54
C HIS A 51 -5.19 -26.41 6.48
N ILE A 52 -5.37 -25.63 5.42
CA ILE A 52 -6.45 -25.85 4.44
C ILE A 52 -5.92 -26.51 3.16
N ALA A 53 -4.81 -26.04 2.62
CA ALA A 53 -4.20 -26.56 1.40
C ALA A 53 -3.69 -28.01 1.55
N PRO A 54 -2.98 -28.39 2.64
CA PRO A 54 -2.42 -29.74 2.76
C PRO A 54 -3.43 -30.90 2.63
N PRO A 55 -4.64 -30.84 3.22
CA PRO A 55 -5.64 -31.90 3.03
C PRO A 55 -6.43 -31.81 1.70
N LEU A 56 -6.41 -30.67 1.00
CA LEU A 56 -7.24 -30.43 -0.20
C LEU A 56 -6.47 -30.57 -1.50
N VAL A 57 -5.15 -30.43 -1.47
CA VAL A 57 -4.30 -30.50 -2.65
C VAL A 57 -3.87 -31.95 -2.84
N ASP A 58 -4.31 -32.57 -3.94
CA ASP A 58 -3.81 -33.87 -4.35
C ASP A 58 -2.30 -33.77 -4.66
N PRO A 59 -1.44 -34.55 -3.97
CA PRO A 59 0.01 -34.54 -4.23
C PRO A 59 0.37 -35.00 -5.65
N ALA A 60 -0.53 -35.70 -6.36
CA ALA A 60 -0.35 -36.09 -7.75
C ALA A 60 -0.79 -35.00 -8.76
N ALA A 61 -1.39 -33.90 -8.29
CA ALA A 61 -1.88 -32.84 -9.18
C ALA A 61 -0.72 -32.04 -9.81
N PRO A 62 -0.88 -31.59 -11.08
CA PRO A 62 0.09 -30.71 -11.72
C PRO A 62 0.29 -29.41 -10.92
N PRO A 63 1.53 -28.90 -10.76
CA PRO A 63 1.81 -27.69 -9.97
C PRO A 63 1.01 -26.45 -10.41
N GLN A 64 0.66 -26.36 -11.69
CA GLN A 64 -0.17 -25.26 -12.22
C GLN A 64 -1.64 -25.37 -11.79
N ALA A 65 -2.18 -26.59 -11.67
CA ALA A 65 -3.54 -26.83 -11.22
C ALA A 65 -3.67 -26.50 -9.73
N VAL A 66 -2.67 -26.90 -8.94
CA VAL A 66 -2.57 -26.55 -7.51
C VAL A 66 -2.55 -25.03 -7.32
N LYS A 67 -1.69 -24.31 -8.06
CA LYS A 67 -1.64 -22.84 -7.97
C LYS A 67 -2.96 -22.17 -8.33
N LYS A 68 -3.62 -22.62 -9.40
CA LYS A 68 -4.94 -22.07 -9.81
C LYS A 68 -6.00 -22.32 -8.74
N PHE A 69 -6.03 -23.51 -8.16
CA PHE A 69 -6.97 -23.86 -7.08
C PHE A 69 -6.69 -23.05 -5.81
N SER A 70 -5.43 -22.95 -5.39
CA SER A 70 -5.03 -22.11 -4.26
C SER A 70 -5.40 -20.64 -4.46
N PHE A 71 -5.16 -20.11 -5.65
CA PHE A 71 -5.58 -18.75 -5.97
C PHE A 71 -7.10 -18.58 -5.93
N ALA A 72 -7.87 -19.54 -6.45
CA ALA A 72 -9.33 -19.49 -6.40
C ALA A 72 -9.86 -19.51 -4.96
N VAL A 73 -9.30 -20.35 -4.08
CA VAL A 73 -9.73 -20.41 -2.66
C VAL A 73 -9.30 -19.16 -1.89
N LEU A 74 -8.05 -18.70 -2.07
CA LEU A 74 -7.58 -17.46 -1.45
C LEU A 74 -8.41 -16.25 -1.89
N SER A 75 -8.70 -16.16 -3.19
CA SER A 75 -9.50 -15.08 -3.75
C SER A 75 -10.99 -15.22 -3.45
N SER A 76 -11.50 -16.39 -3.07
CA SER A 76 -12.94 -16.62 -2.82
C SER A 76 -13.52 -15.73 -1.71
N LEU A 77 -12.72 -15.39 -0.70
CA LEU A 77 -13.11 -14.41 0.33
C LEU A 77 -13.32 -13.01 -0.27
N PHE A 78 -12.56 -12.66 -1.30
CA PHE A 78 -12.55 -11.34 -1.94
C PHE A 78 -13.46 -11.26 -3.17
N GLN A 79 -13.74 -12.39 -3.83
CA GLN A 79 -14.49 -12.47 -5.09
C GLN A 79 -15.96 -12.06 -4.96
N ARG A 80 -16.58 -12.22 -3.78
CA ARG A 80 -18.01 -11.91 -3.61
C ARG A 80 -18.30 -10.42 -3.37
N GLY A 81 -17.31 -9.54 -3.40
CA GLY A 81 -17.46 -8.11 -3.12
C GLY A 81 -17.86 -7.78 -1.67
N ARG A 82 -18.47 -8.72 -0.93
CA ARG A 82 -18.90 -8.56 0.47
C ARG A 82 -17.75 -8.27 1.41
N PHE A 83 -16.61 -8.95 1.25
CA PHE A 83 -15.44 -8.69 2.09
C PHE A 83 -14.81 -7.34 1.76
N LEU A 84 -14.74 -6.97 0.47
CA LEU A 84 -14.28 -5.64 0.05
C LEU A 84 -15.22 -4.54 0.57
N HIS A 85 -16.53 -4.78 0.55
CA HIS A 85 -17.52 -3.87 1.11
C HIS A 85 -17.35 -3.74 2.62
N LEU A 86 -17.18 -4.85 3.35
CA LEU A 86 -16.90 -4.83 4.79
C LEU A 86 -15.60 -4.08 5.12
N LEU A 87 -14.56 -4.26 4.32
CA LEU A 87 -13.31 -3.51 4.49
C LEU A 87 -13.50 -2.01 4.24
N ASN A 88 -14.33 -1.64 3.25
CA ASN A 88 -14.66 -0.24 2.99
C ASN A 88 -15.53 0.36 4.10
N ASP A 89 -16.56 -0.35 4.57
CA ASP A 89 -17.38 0.08 5.70
C ASP A 89 -16.54 0.24 6.97
N TRP A 90 -15.57 -0.65 7.16
CA TRP A 90 -14.64 -0.57 8.28
C TRP A 90 -13.67 0.61 8.15
N LYS A 91 -13.17 0.88 6.95
CA LYS A 91 -12.38 2.10 6.65
C LYS A 91 -13.18 3.35 6.96
N GLU A 92 -14.41 3.42 6.49
CA GLU A 92 -15.28 4.56 6.75
C GLU A 92 -15.60 4.70 8.25
N TRP A 93 -15.94 3.61 8.93
CA TRP A 93 -16.23 3.63 10.35
C TRP A 93 -15.03 4.06 11.20
N THR A 94 -13.83 3.54 10.90
CA THR A 94 -12.62 3.92 11.62
C THR A 94 -12.26 5.40 11.40
N ALA A 95 -12.42 5.90 10.18
CA ALA A 95 -12.18 7.31 9.84
C ALA A 95 -13.22 8.26 10.44
N THR A 96 -14.48 7.84 10.51
CA THR A 96 -15.59 8.70 10.97
C THR A 96 -15.85 8.63 12.47
N THR A 97 -15.48 7.53 13.13
CA THR A 97 -15.88 7.25 14.53
C THR A 97 -14.69 7.07 15.47
N LEU A 98 -13.65 6.30 15.09
CA LEU A 98 -12.54 5.96 16.01
C LEU A 98 -11.44 7.00 16.02
N PHE A 99 -10.95 7.36 14.83
CA PHE A 99 -9.81 8.25 14.67
C PHE A 99 -10.22 9.66 14.30
N ARG A 100 -11.52 9.97 14.33
CA ARG A 100 -12.03 11.31 14.05
C ARG A 100 -11.88 12.18 15.29
N ILE A 101 -11.29 13.36 15.12
CA ILE A 101 -11.42 14.43 16.11
C ILE A 101 -12.70 15.20 15.78
N PRO A 102 -13.63 15.33 16.75
CA PRO A 102 -14.82 16.14 16.56
C PRO A 102 -14.44 17.60 16.24
N PRO A 103 -15.15 18.28 15.34
CA PRO A 103 -14.80 19.64 14.92
C PRO A 103 -14.92 20.68 16.06
N ASP A 104 -15.65 20.35 17.12
CA ASP A 104 -15.83 21.13 18.34
C ASP A 104 -14.70 20.95 19.36
N VAL A 105 -13.75 20.04 19.10
CA VAL A 105 -12.60 19.78 19.98
C VAL A 105 -11.35 20.45 19.41
N THR A 106 -10.84 21.46 20.11
CA THR A 106 -9.52 22.03 19.83
C THR A 106 -8.44 21.16 20.46
N LEU A 107 -7.43 20.77 19.68
CA LEU A 107 -6.30 20.00 20.22
C LEU A 107 -5.41 20.89 21.09
N PRO A 108 -4.81 20.37 22.18
CA PRO A 108 -3.90 21.14 23.04
C PRO A 108 -2.69 21.74 22.31
N LYS A 109 -2.30 21.17 21.15
CA LYS A 109 -1.24 21.71 20.30
C LYS A 109 -1.68 22.96 19.53
N ASP A 110 -2.97 23.14 19.28
CA ASP A 110 -3.51 24.27 18.51
C ASP A 110 -3.67 25.55 19.35
N GLU A 111 -3.65 25.44 20.69
CA GLU A 111 -3.67 26.62 21.59
C GLU A 111 -2.48 27.54 21.37
N LYS A 112 -1.33 27.00 20.94
CA LYS A 112 -0.13 27.81 20.61
C LYS A 112 -0.20 28.52 19.25
N TYR A 113 -1.13 28.12 18.38
CA TYR A 113 -1.24 28.66 17.02
C TYR A 113 -2.39 29.65 16.85
N LYS A 114 -3.23 29.87 17.88
CA LYS A 114 -4.29 30.90 17.83
C LYS A 114 -3.75 32.32 17.71
N ASP A 115 -2.52 32.56 18.16
CA ASP A 115 -1.88 33.87 18.17
C ASP A 115 -0.78 34.03 17.10
N ALA A 116 -0.44 32.97 16.36
CA ALA A 116 0.71 32.95 15.45
C ALA A 116 0.35 33.36 14.01
N ALA A 117 -0.43 34.42 13.86
CA ALA A 117 -0.62 35.09 12.57
C ALA A 117 0.54 36.06 12.27
N ASP A 118 1.78 35.67 12.58
CA ASP A 118 2.96 36.45 12.22
C ASP A 118 3.51 35.96 10.89
N TYR A 119 3.32 36.82 9.90
CA TYR A 119 3.68 36.73 8.49
C TYR A 119 5.17 36.43 8.21
N GLU A 120 6.06 36.42 9.21
CA GLU A 120 7.50 36.22 9.02
C GLU A 120 7.91 34.76 8.75
N GLY A 121 7.13 33.77 9.21
CA GLY A 121 7.47 32.35 9.00
C GLY A 121 7.03 31.78 7.65
N GLN A 122 6.14 32.45 6.92
CA GLN A 122 5.59 31.94 5.67
C GLN A 122 6.61 31.94 4.53
N GLU A 123 7.44 32.98 4.41
CA GLU A 123 8.45 33.04 3.36
C GLU A 123 9.59 32.02 3.56
N GLU A 124 9.93 31.71 4.82
CA GLU A 124 10.88 30.63 5.13
C GLU A 124 10.29 29.25 4.82
N LEU A 125 9.02 29.02 5.17
CA LEU A 125 8.31 27.79 4.82
C LEU A 125 8.16 27.60 3.31
N ASP A 126 7.89 28.67 2.56
CA ASP A 126 7.78 28.64 1.09
C ASP A 126 9.14 28.29 0.46
N LYS A 127 10.25 28.86 0.96
CA LYS A 127 11.61 28.51 0.52
C LYS A 127 11.98 27.06 0.86
N GLU A 128 11.61 26.59 2.05
CA GLU A 128 11.85 25.20 2.43
C GLU A 128 11.01 24.23 1.58
N GLN A 129 9.77 24.60 1.26
CA GLN A 129 8.92 23.83 0.35
C GLN A 129 9.53 23.76 -1.06
N GLU A 130 9.97 24.89 -1.63
CA GLU A 130 10.64 24.91 -2.94
C GLU A 130 11.92 24.04 -2.95
N ALA A 131 12.72 24.10 -1.88
CA ALA A 131 13.92 23.29 -1.75
C ALA A 131 13.60 21.78 -1.68
N LEU A 132 12.55 21.40 -0.94
CA LEU A 132 12.08 20.01 -0.88
C LEU A 132 11.53 19.52 -2.22
N GLU A 133 10.78 20.36 -2.94
CA GLU A 133 10.26 20.04 -4.27
C GLU A 133 11.38 19.80 -5.28
N GLU A 134 12.43 20.63 -5.26
CA GLU A 134 13.60 20.45 -6.11
C GLU A 134 14.39 19.19 -5.72
N HIS A 135 14.53 18.90 -4.43
CA HIS A 135 15.16 17.66 -3.98
C HIS A 135 14.36 16.41 -4.42
N ILE A 136 13.02 16.46 -4.38
CA ILE A 136 12.16 15.40 -4.91
C ILE A 136 12.38 15.22 -6.42
N ARG A 137 12.52 16.33 -7.18
CA ARG A 137 12.82 16.27 -8.62
C ARG A 137 14.16 15.58 -8.90
N GLN A 138 15.19 15.91 -8.13
CA GLN A 138 16.51 15.27 -8.24
C GLN A 138 16.45 13.77 -7.92
N LEU A 139 15.74 13.38 -6.85
CA LEU A 139 15.56 11.98 -6.49
C LEU A 139 14.84 11.19 -7.59
N ARG A 140 13.82 11.78 -8.24
CA ARG A 140 13.13 11.14 -9.37
C ARG A 140 14.07 10.91 -10.57
N ALA A 141 14.93 11.89 -10.88
CA ALA A 141 15.93 11.73 -11.94
C ALA A 141 16.96 10.62 -11.60
N GLN A 142 17.40 10.54 -10.34
CA GLN A 142 18.30 9.47 -9.89
C GLN A 142 17.64 8.09 -9.99
N ILE A 143 16.36 7.97 -9.63
CA ILE A 143 15.61 6.72 -9.77
C ILE A 143 15.57 6.28 -11.24
N GLU A 144 15.31 7.20 -12.17
CA GLU A 144 15.28 6.89 -13.60
C GLU A 144 16.63 6.36 -14.11
N ILE A 145 17.74 6.94 -13.66
CA ILE A 145 19.09 6.47 -13.97
C ILE A 145 19.28 5.02 -13.49
N VAL A 146 18.95 4.75 -12.22
CA VAL A 146 19.07 3.41 -11.63
C VAL A 146 18.17 2.40 -12.33
N GLU A 147 16.96 2.79 -12.74
CA GLU A 147 16.07 1.91 -13.49
C GLU A 147 16.62 1.55 -14.87
N ASN A 148 17.25 2.50 -15.56
CA ASN A 148 17.90 2.27 -16.85
C ASN A 148 19.12 1.34 -16.70
N GLU A 149 19.95 1.54 -15.68
CA GLU A 149 21.04 0.62 -15.35
C GLU A 149 20.53 -0.80 -15.07
N ARG A 150 19.42 -0.92 -14.34
CA ARG A 150 18.80 -2.21 -14.06
C ARG A 150 18.32 -2.91 -15.33
N LYS A 151 17.68 -2.18 -16.25
CA LYS A 151 17.25 -2.72 -17.56
C LYS A 151 18.44 -3.18 -18.39
N ASN A 152 19.50 -2.36 -18.48
CA ASN A 152 20.72 -2.71 -19.21
C ASN A 152 21.38 -3.98 -18.62
N THR A 153 21.43 -4.07 -17.29
CA THR A 153 21.95 -5.26 -16.59
C THR A 153 21.10 -6.51 -16.90
N GLN A 154 19.77 -6.38 -16.94
CA GLN A 154 18.89 -7.49 -17.31
C GLN A 154 19.10 -7.96 -18.76
N ILE A 155 19.27 -7.02 -19.70
CA ILE A 155 19.59 -7.34 -21.11
C ILE A 155 20.94 -8.07 -21.18
N ALA A 156 21.96 -7.61 -20.47
CA ALA A 156 23.26 -8.26 -20.43
C ALA A 156 23.19 -9.69 -19.86
N ILE A 157 22.45 -9.90 -18.76
CA ILE A 157 22.22 -11.23 -18.18
C ILE A 157 21.50 -12.15 -19.17
N GLN A 158 20.50 -11.63 -19.88
CA GLN A 158 19.75 -12.39 -20.87
C GLN A 158 20.64 -12.81 -22.05
N ALA A 159 21.46 -11.90 -22.57
CA ALA A 159 22.44 -12.20 -23.63
C ALA A 159 23.46 -13.27 -23.19
N ILE A 160 23.94 -13.22 -21.95
CA ILE A 160 24.85 -14.24 -21.39
C ILE A 160 24.15 -15.60 -21.29
N ARG A 161 22.88 -15.64 -20.87
CA ARG A 161 22.09 -16.89 -20.82
C ARG A 161 21.90 -17.48 -22.21
N GLU A 162 21.57 -16.67 -23.19
CA GLU A 162 21.41 -17.09 -24.58
C GLU A 162 22.71 -17.63 -25.17
N TYR A 163 23.84 -16.96 -24.93
CA TYR A 163 25.16 -17.45 -25.32
C TYR A 163 25.49 -18.81 -24.67
N LYS A 164 25.26 -18.96 -23.36
CA LYS A 164 25.49 -20.24 -22.67
C LYS A 164 24.63 -21.36 -23.22
N ASN A 165 23.36 -21.08 -23.52
CA ASN A 165 22.44 -22.07 -24.07
C ASN A 165 22.79 -22.47 -25.50
N ALA A 166 23.19 -21.51 -26.35
CA ALA A 166 23.67 -21.78 -27.71
C ALA A 166 24.96 -22.61 -27.70
N ASN A 167 25.88 -22.32 -26.78
CA ASN A 167 27.11 -23.08 -26.65
C ASN A 167 26.86 -24.51 -26.13
N ALA A 168 25.95 -24.68 -25.16
CA ALA A 168 25.53 -26.00 -24.69
C ALA A 168 24.87 -26.84 -25.80
N ALA A 169 24.06 -26.22 -26.67
CA ALA A 169 23.45 -26.91 -27.81
C ALA A 169 24.48 -27.34 -28.87
N ASN A 170 25.50 -26.51 -29.13
CA ASN A 170 26.58 -26.84 -30.07
C ASN A 170 27.49 -27.96 -29.57
N VAL A 171 27.77 -28.04 -28.26
CA VAL A 171 28.55 -29.14 -27.67
C VAL A 171 27.80 -30.48 -27.80
N VAL A 172 26.49 -30.50 -27.56
CA VAL A 172 25.65 -31.69 -27.74
C VAL A 172 25.57 -32.14 -29.20
N ALA A 173 25.61 -31.21 -30.15
CA ALA A 173 25.62 -31.51 -31.58
C ALA A 173 26.96 -32.03 -32.13
N MET A 174 28.07 -31.88 -31.39
CA MET A 174 29.39 -32.43 -31.76
C MET A 174 29.67 -33.81 -31.13
N GLU A 175 28.91 -34.21 -30.11
CA GLU A 175 29.01 -35.54 -29.47
C GLU A 175 28.10 -36.60 -30.12
N HIS A 176 27.32 -36.22 -31.14
CA HIS A 176 26.53 -37.09 -32.02
C HIS A 176 27.10 -37.13 -33.43
#